data_AF-A0A1R3JLC6-F1
#
_entry.id   AF-A0A1R3JLC6-F1
#
_cell.length_a   1.000
_cell.length_b   1.000
_cell.length_c   1.000
_cell.angle_alpha   90.00
_cell.angle_beta   90.00
_cell.angle_gamma   90.00
#
_symmetry.space_group_name_H-M   'P 1'
#
loop_
_entity.id
_entity.type
_entity.pdbx_description
1 polymer ?
#
loop_
_entity_poly.entity_id
_entity_poly.type
_entity_poly.pdbx_seq_one_letter_code
_entity_poly.pdbx_strand_id
1 'polypeptide(L)'
;MKRDHQEICGATSYGSGSGSKSESSTISIPNKGKLWEEEQDAGGMDELLAVLGYKVRASDMADVAQKLEQLEMVMGTAQEDGISHLSCDTIHYNPSDLSGWVQSMLSELNNPATENLDPVLANSDSNSSILSQETGVRLVHTLMACAEAVQQENLKLADALVKHIGLLAASQAGAMRKVATYFAEALARRIYRIYPQDSLDPSYTDMLQMHFYETCPYLKFAHFTANQAILEAFATANRVHVIDFGLKQGMQWPALMQALALRPGGPPAFRLTGIGPPQPDNTDALQQVGWKLAQLAETIGVEFEFRGFVANSLADLEPEMLEIRPPEVEAVAVNSVFELHRLLARTGGIEKVLSSIKAMKPKILTVVEQEANHNGPVFVDRFTEALHYYSSLFDSLEGTGVAPPSQDLVMSELYLGRQICNVVACEGMDRVERHETLTQWRTRMEASGFSPVHLGSNAYKQASMLLALFAGGDGYRVEENNGCLMLGWHTRPLIATSAWQLATTESG
;
A
#
# COMPACT_ATOMS: atom_id res chain seq x y z
N MET A 1 32.50 -11.83 -0.45
CA MET A 1 32.15 -12.96 -1.34
C MET A 1 33.40 -13.74 -1.70
N LYS A 2 33.40 -15.07 -1.55
CA LYS A 2 34.32 -15.97 -2.27
C LYS A 2 33.49 -16.75 -3.28
N ARG A 3 33.98 -16.85 -4.52
CA ARG A 3 33.39 -17.67 -5.59
C ARG A 3 34.32 -18.85 -5.81
N ASP A 4 33.78 -20.06 -5.77
CA ASP A 4 34.42 -21.24 -6.34
C ASP A 4 33.49 -21.77 -7.44
N HIS A 5 33.86 -21.53 -8.70
CA HIS A 5 33.26 -22.18 -9.86
C HIS A 5 34.20 -23.30 -10.32
N GLN A 6 33.65 -24.50 -10.46
CA GLN A 6 34.39 -25.65 -10.97
C GLN A 6 34.09 -25.81 -12.46
N GLU A 7 35.10 -25.62 -13.31
CA GLU A 7 34.99 -25.80 -14.75
C GLU A 7 34.95 -27.30 -15.14
N ILE A 8 34.23 -27.61 -16.23
CA ILE A 8 34.37 -28.88 -16.95
C ILE A 8 34.84 -28.55 -18.37
N CYS A 9 36.00 -29.07 -18.75
CA CYS A 9 36.62 -28.81 -20.05
C CYS A 9 35.92 -29.54 -21.21
N GLY A 10 35.87 -28.89 -22.37
CA GLY A 10 35.58 -29.50 -23.67
C GLY A 10 36.29 -28.72 -24.77
N ALA A 11 37.32 -29.31 -25.38
CA ALA A 11 38.20 -28.62 -26.33
C ALA A 11 37.94 -29.03 -27.80
N THR A 12 37.97 -28.05 -28.71
CA THR A 12 38.33 -28.25 -30.13
C THR A 12 38.87 -26.94 -30.71
N SER A 13 39.87 -27.01 -31.59
CA SER A 13 40.69 -25.89 -32.05
C SER A 13 40.70 -25.72 -33.58
N TYR A 14 40.48 -24.48 -34.08
CA TYR A 14 41.00 -23.88 -35.34
C TYR A 14 40.72 -22.34 -35.30
N GLY A 15 41.48 -21.43 -35.93
CA GLY A 15 42.79 -21.57 -36.57
C GLY A 15 43.15 -20.41 -37.54
N SER A 16 43.98 -19.44 -37.11
CA SER A 16 44.54 -18.31 -37.91
C SER A 16 43.54 -17.21 -38.34
N GLY A 17 43.90 -15.92 -38.53
CA GLY A 17 45.16 -15.17 -38.32
C GLY A 17 45.11 -13.76 -38.96
N SER A 18 46.00 -12.83 -38.54
CA SER A 18 46.18 -11.42 -39.00
C SER A 18 45.04 -10.41 -38.70
N GLY A 19 45.29 -9.10 -38.48
CA GLY A 19 46.55 -8.38 -38.25
C GLY A 19 46.70 -7.06 -39.03
N SER A 20 46.38 -5.91 -38.42
CA SER A 20 46.76 -4.57 -38.93
C SER A 20 46.73 -3.49 -37.82
N LYS A 21 47.50 -2.41 -38.01
CA LYS A 21 47.72 -1.29 -37.08
C LYS A 21 47.26 0.04 -37.68
N SER A 22 46.63 0.90 -36.87
CA SER A 22 46.65 2.39 -36.91
C SER A 22 45.70 2.90 -35.81
N GLU A 23 45.81 4.11 -35.25
CA GLU A 23 46.86 5.13 -35.22
C GLU A 23 46.69 5.95 -33.92
N SER A 24 47.74 6.64 -33.46
CA SER A 24 47.71 7.49 -32.28
C SER A 24 47.71 8.96 -32.67
N SER A 25 46.76 9.75 -32.14
CA SER A 25 46.71 11.21 -32.33
C SER A 25 46.55 11.93 -30.99
N THR A 26 47.68 12.37 -30.44
CA THR A 26 47.76 13.24 -29.26
C THR A 26 47.49 14.70 -29.67
N ILE A 27 46.60 15.40 -28.97
CA ILE A 27 46.58 16.88 -28.95
C ILE A 27 46.49 17.35 -27.50
N SER A 28 47.39 18.26 -27.12
CA SER A 28 47.52 18.78 -25.76
C SER A 28 47.51 20.31 -25.71
N ILE A 29 46.45 20.86 -25.09
CA ILE A 29 46.42 22.04 -24.20
C ILE A 29 46.91 23.40 -24.79
N PRO A 30 46.14 24.49 -24.55
CA PRO A 30 46.70 25.54 -23.70
C PRO A 30 45.77 25.91 -22.52
N ASN A 31 46.38 26.21 -21.37
CA ASN A 31 45.70 26.52 -20.12
C ASN A 31 45.65 28.05 -19.90
N LYS A 32 44.45 28.60 -19.63
CA LYS A 32 44.09 29.95 -19.13
C LYS A 32 42.54 30.03 -19.20
N GLY A 33 41.79 30.54 -18.22
CA GLY A 33 42.17 31.05 -16.91
C GLY A 33 41.10 31.98 -16.32
N LYS A 34 40.17 31.41 -15.55
CA LYS A 34 39.25 32.04 -14.57
C LYS A 34 38.11 32.98 -15.06
N LEU A 35 37.07 33.04 -14.21
CA LEU A 35 35.88 33.93 -14.22
C LEU A 35 34.88 33.67 -15.37
N TRP A 36 33.55 33.55 -15.17
CA TRP A 36 32.64 33.93 -14.06
C TRP A 36 32.15 32.67 -13.29
N GLU A 37 32.40 32.56 -11.98
CA GLU A 37 31.53 33.00 -10.87
C GLU A 37 30.36 32.02 -10.60
N GLU A 38 30.64 31.09 -9.69
CA GLU A 38 29.61 30.45 -8.86
C GLU A 38 28.91 31.54 -8.05
N GLU A 39 27.58 31.62 -8.11
CA GLU A 39 26.83 32.31 -7.06
C GLU A 39 26.96 31.49 -5.78
N GLN A 40 27.93 31.89 -4.95
CA GLN A 40 27.96 31.55 -3.53
C GLN A 40 26.80 32.25 -2.84
N ASP A 41 25.60 31.65 -2.92
CA ASP A 41 24.52 32.05 -2.02
C ASP A 41 24.91 31.61 -0.61
N ALA A 42 25.26 32.59 0.23
CA ALA A 42 25.86 32.39 1.55
C ALA A 42 24.84 31.98 2.63
N GLY A 43 23.80 31.26 2.22
CA GLY A 43 22.77 30.67 3.08
C GLY A 43 22.56 29.21 2.67
N GLY A 44 23.25 28.29 3.34
CA GLY A 44 23.05 26.86 3.12
C GLY A 44 21.58 26.49 3.28
N MET A 45 21.08 25.60 2.41
CA MET A 45 19.73 25.05 2.55
C MET A 45 19.62 24.31 3.87
N ASP A 46 18.49 24.46 4.56
CA ASP A 46 18.21 23.77 5.82
C ASP A 46 18.22 22.25 5.58
N GLU A 47 19.17 21.57 6.22
CA GLU A 47 19.44 20.15 5.95
C GLU A 47 18.27 19.24 6.36
N LEU A 48 17.47 19.65 7.35
CA LEU A 48 16.32 18.87 7.82
C LEU A 48 15.15 18.95 6.83
N LEU A 49 14.86 20.15 6.32
CA LEU A 49 13.83 20.35 5.30
C LEU A 49 14.25 19.85 3.91
N ALA A 50 15.55 19.90 3.59
CA ALA A 50 16.09 19.34 2.35
C ALA A 50 15.92 17.81 2.26
N VAL A 51 16.06 17.09 3.38
CA VAL A 51 15.76 15.64 3.47
C VAL A 51 14.28 15.33 3.19
N LEU A 52 13.38 16.29 3.45
CA LEU A 52 11.95 16.20 3.16
C LEU A 52 11.57 16.75 1.76
N GLY A 53 12.56 17.15 0.95
CA GLY A 53 12.37 17.63 -0.42
C GLY A 53 12.16 19.13 -0.59
N TYR A 54 12.17 19.92 0.48
CA TYR A 54 11.98 21.37 0.44
C TYR A 54 13.32 22.13 0.33
N LYS A 55 13.35 23.22 -0.45
CA LYS A 55 14.54 24.08 -0.60
C LYS A 55 14.36 25.40 0.14
N VAL A 56 14.53 25.38 1.47
CA VAL A 56 14.49 26.58 2.30
C VAL A 56 15.91 26.91 2.76
N ARG A 57 16.38 28.15 2.57
CA ARG A 57 17.69 28.57 3.10
C ARG A 57 17.62 28.74 4.60
N ALA A 58 18.65 28.34 5.33
CA ALA A 58 18.70 28.47 6.79
C ALA A 58 18.58 29.94 7.27
N SER A 59 18.98 30.91 6.43
CA SER A 59 18.75 32.35 6.65
C SER A 59 17.27 32.73 6.70
N ASP A 60 16.44 32.05 5.92
CA ASP A 60 15.05 32.40 5.67
C ASP A 60 14.11 31.68 6.66
N MET A 61 14.64 30.76 7.46
CA MET A 61 13.91 29.95 8.43
C MET A 61 13.26 30.80 9.54
N ALA A 62 13.89 31.90 9.95
CA ALA A 62 13.32 32.81 10.94
C ALA A 62 12.06 33.51 10.40
N ASP A 63 12.11 33.97 9.14
CA ASP A 63 10.96 34.58 8.47
C ASP A 63 9.85 33.55 8.20
N VAL A 64 10.20 32.31 7.83
CA VAL A 64 9.23 31.22 7.67
C VAL A 64 8.55 30.89 9.00
N ALA A 65 9.29 30.74 10.09
CA ALA A 65 8.74 30.48 11.41
C ALA A 65 7.82 31.63 11.87
N GLN A 66 8.26 32.89 11.72
CA GLN A 66 7.45 34.05 12.08
C GLN A 66 6.15 34.14 11.27
N LYS A 67 6.18 33.79 9.97
CA LYS A 67 4.99 33.76 9.12
C LYS A 67 4.06 32.59 9.47
N LEU A 68 4.59 31.44 9.89
CA LEU A 68 3.79 30.30 10.38
C LEU A 68 3.09 30.65 11.71
N GLU A 69 3.78 31.32 12.65
CA GLU A 69 3.16 31.84 13.88
C GLU A 69 2.07 32.88 13.57
N GLN A 70 2.28 33.76 12.58
CA GLN A 70 1.25 34.70 12.11
C GLN A 70 0.05 33.97 11.49
N LEU A 71 0.29 32.91 10.70
CA LEU A 71 -0.77 32.11 10.10
C LEU A 71 -1.61 31.41 11.18
N GLU A 72 -0.96 30.80 12.17
CA GLU A 72 -1.61 30.16 13.33
C GLU A 72 -2.44 31.18 14.13
N MET A 73 -1.91 32.39 14.36
CA MET A 73 -2.62 33.48 15.03
C MET A 73 -3.85 33.96 14.24
N VAL A 74 -3.75 34.09 12.92
CA VAL A 74 -4.86 34.51 12.06
C VAL A 74 -5.92 33.41 11.98
N MET A 75 -5.53 32.14 11.81
CA MET A 75 -6.44 31.00 11.84
C MET A 75 -7.14 30.86 13.21
N GLY A 76 -6.45 31.13 14.32
CA GLY A 76 -7.03 31.15 15.67
C GLY A 76 -7.99 32.32 15.95
N THR A 77 -8.11 33.29 15.03
CA THR A 77 -9.06 34.42 15.13
C THR A 77 -10.11 34.45 14.02
N ALA A 78 -9.97 33.61 12.98
CA ALA A 78 -10.93 33.47 11.91
C ALA A 78 -12.19 32.74 12.39
N GLN A 79 -13.36 33.34 12.15
CA GLN A 79 -14.65 32.75 12.51
C GLN A 79 -15.00 31.62 11.52
N GLU A 80 -15.55 30.50 12.01
CA GLU A 80 -15.60 29.20 11.32
C GLU A 80 -16.13 29.24 9.86
N ASP A 81 -17.05 30.14 9.54
CA ASP A 81 -17.63 30.27 8.19
C ASP A 81 -16.64 30.80 7.13
N GLY A 82 -15.59 31.53 7.52
CA GLY A 82 -14.68 32.24 6.60
C GLY A 82 -13.57 31.40 5.96
N ILE A 83 -13.32 30.18 6.45
CA ILE A 83 -12.19 29.34 6.03
C ILE A 83 -12.54 28.49 4.79
N SER A 84 -13.83 28.24 4.57
CA SER A 84 -14.37 27.38 3.51
C SER A 84 -14.00 27.80 2.08
N HIS A 85 -13.76 29.09 1.82
CA HIS A 85 -13.51 29.62 0.48
C HIS A 85 -12.02 29.57 0.06
N LEU A 86 -11.10 29.23 0.97
CA LEU A 86 -9.66 29.15 0.70
C LEU A 86 -9.27 27.85 -0.04
N SER A 87 -10.17 26.88 -0.18
CA SER A 87 -9.85 25.54 -0.67
C SER A 87 -9.82 25.38 -2.19
N CYS A 88 -10.10 26.43 -2.98
CA CYS A 88 -10.33 26.29 -4.43
C CYS A 88 -9.16 26.77 -5.33
N ASP A 89 -8.44 27.84 -4.97
CA ASP A 89 -7.60 28.58 -5.93
C ASP A 89 -6.08 28.52 -5.71
N THR A 90 -5.57 27.78 -4.71
CA THR A 90 -4.11 27.62 -4.48
C THR A 90 -3.40 26.70 -5.50
N ILE A 91 -3.93 26.57 -6.73
CA ILE A 91 -3.44 25.65 -7.77
C ILE A 91 -2.26 26.26 -8.56
N HIS A 92 -1.17 26.62 -7.89
CA HIS A 92 0.15 26.85 -8.52
C HIS A 92 1.31 26.61 -7.54
N TYR A 93 1.55 25.34 -7.19
CA TYR A 93 2.64 24.95 -6.28
C TYR A 93 4.00 24.81 -6.97
N ASN A 94 5.03 25.42 -6.37
CA ASN A 94 6.44 25.10 -6.62
C ASN A 94 7.07 24.66 -5.28
N PRO A 95 7.56 23.42 -5.13
CA PRO A 95 8.14 22.92 -3.87
C PRO A 95 9.43 23.61 -3.39
N SER A 96 9.90 24.62 -4.14
CA SER A 96 11.15 25.32 -3.86
C SER A 96 11.00 26.60 -3.02
N ASP A 97 9.79 27.11 -2.76
CA ASP A 97 9.60 28.38 -2.03
C ASP A 97 8.47 28.30 -0.99
N LEU A 98 8.82 27.81 0.20
CA LEU A 98 7.93 27.77 1.36
C LEU A 98 7.60 29.20 1.86
N SER A 99 8.50 30.16 1.68
CA SER A 99 8.37 31.54 2.21
C SER A 99 7.33 32.37 1.45
N GLY A 100 7.24 32.17 0.13
CA GLY A 100 6.21 32.72 -0.75
C GLY A 100 4.87 32.04 -0.56
N TRP A 101 4.85 30.72 -0.31
CA TRP A 101 3.61 29.99 -0.02
C TRP A 101 2.90 30.49 1.24
N VAL A 102 3.59 30.58 2.39
CA VAL A 102 2.96 31.13 3.62
C VAL A 102 2.52 32.58 3.41
N GLN A 103 3.27 33.36 2.60
CA GLN A 103 2.89 34.74 2.25
C GLN A 103 1.59 34.82 1.44
N SER A 104 1.33 33.87 0.53
CA SER A 104 0.08 33.82 -0.25
C SER A 104 -1.12 33.60 0.67
N MET A 105 -1.07 32.57 1.52
CA MET A 105 -2.17 32.27 2.46
C MET A 105 -2.43 33.41 3.45
N LEU A 106 -1.38 34.05 3.97
CA LEU A 106 -1.51 35.26 4.81
C LEU A 106 -2.15 36.44 4.06
N SER A 107 -2.00 36.54 2.74
CA SER A 107 -2.60 37.61 1.94
C SER A 107 -4.08 37.36 1.62
N GLU A 108 -4.46 36.10 1.40
CA GLU A 108 -5.85 35.68 1.15
C GLU A 108 -6.71 35.85 2.42
N LEU A 109 -6.18 35.43 3.58
CA LEU A 109 -6.84 35.61 4.89
C LEU A 109 -7.10 37.09 5.28
N ASN A 110 -6.42 38.04 4.65
CA ASN A 110 -6.57 39.48 4.94
C ASN A 110 -7.54 40.23 4.00
N ASN A 111 -8.17 39.54 3.03
CA ASN A 111 -9.09 40.15 2.07
C ASN A 111 -10.56 39.79 2.36
N PRO A 112 -11.39 40.71 2.89
CA PRO A 112 -12.83 40.49 3.04
C PRO A 112 -13.55 40.69 1.70
N ALA A 113 -13.52 39.68 0.84
CA ALA A 113 -14.27 39.67 -0.41
C ALA A 113 -15.76 39.38 -0.17
N THR A 114 -16.61 40.41 -0.14
CA THR A 114 -18.07 40.25 -0.13
C THR A 114 -18.60 39.87 -1.51
N GLU A 115 -18.85 38.59 -1.74
CA GLU A 115 -19.64 38.12 -2.89
C GLU A 115 -21.14 38.24 -2.63
N ASN A 116 -21.83 39.04 -3.45
CA ASN A 116 -23.28 39.03 -3.54
C ASN A 116 -23.67 38.02 -4.64
N LEU A 117 -24.32 36.91 -4.27
CA LEU A 117 -24.84 35.92 -5.22
C LEU A 117 -26.31 36.18 -5.55
N ASP A 118 -26.61 36.37 -6.84
CA ASP A 118 -27.98 36.55 -7.34
C ASP A 118 -28.81 35.25 -7.23
N PRO A 119 -30.06 35.30 -6.73
CA PRO A 119 -30.80 34.10 -6.28
C PRO A 119 -31.49 33.30 -7.40
N VAL A 120 -31.00 33.33 -8.64
CA VAL A 120 -31.74 32.79 -9.82
C VAL A 120 -31.18 31.44 -10.34
N LEU A 121 -29.93 31.07 -10.01
CA LEU A 121 -29.31 29.84 -10.52
C LEU A 121 -29.45 28.60 -9.60
N ALA A 122 -29.72 28.77 -8.30
CA ALA A 122 -29.73 27.66 -7.33
C ALA A 122 -30.83 26.59 -7.56
N ASN A 123 -31.89 26.90 -8.33
CA ASN A 123 -33.03 26.01 -8.53
C ASN A 123 -32.81 24.91 -9.60
N SER A 124 -31.83 25.04 -10.51
CA SER A 124 -31.50 23.98 -11.46
C SER A 124 -30.67 22.87 -10.81
N ASP A 125 -29.68 23.24 -9.99
CA ASP A 125 -28.76 22.28 -9.36
C ASP A 125 -29.40 21.53 -8.19
N SER A 126 -30.38 22.16 -7.53
CA SER A 126 -31.22 21.49 -6.55
C SER A 126 -32.04 20.33 -7.18
N ASN A 127 -32.57 20.52 -8.39
CA ASN A 127 -33.34 19.47 -9.06
C ASN A 127 -32.44 18.39 -9.69
N SER A 128 -31.26 18.74 -10.23
CA SER A 128 -30.33 17.77 -10.80
C SER A 128 -29.69 16.87 -9.72
N SER A 129 -29.36 17.42 -8.55
CA SER A 129 -28.85 16.66 -7.40
C SER A 129 -29.88 15.70 -6.81
N ILE A 130 -31.15 16.11 -6.67
CA ILE A 130 -32.24 15.23 -6.22
C ILE A 130 -32.47 14.06 -7.21
N LEU A 131 -32.50 14.35 -8.52
CA LEU A 131 -32.63 13.32 -9.55
C LEU A 131 -31.42 12.37 -9.58
N SER A 132 -30.21 12.88 -9.31
CA SER A 132 -29.00 12.08 -9.16
C SER A 132 -29.10 11.12 -7.97
N GLN A 133 -29.49 11.62 -6.79
CA GLN A 133 -29.71 10.81 -5.59
C GLN A 133 -30.77 9.73 -5.78
N GLU A 134 -31.94 10.05 -6.34
CA GLU A 134 -33.00 9.06 -6.61
C GLU A 134 -32.49 7.96 -7.55
N THR A 135 -31.72 8.35 -8.57
CA THR A 135 -31.13 7.41 -9.52
C THR A 135 -30.03 6.55 -8.87
N GLY A 136 -29.29 7.08 -7.91
CA GLY A 136 -28.31 6.35 -7.10
C GLY A 136 -28.96 5.31 -6.18
N VAL A 137 -30.05 5.66 -5.50
CA VAL A 137 -30.85 4.71 -4.70
C VAL A 137 -31.40 3.58 -5.59
N ARG A 138 -31.93 3.92 -6.77
CA ARG A 138 -32.40 2.93 -7.76
C ARG A 138 -31.27 2.03 -8.26
N LEU A 139 -30.05 2.56 -8.44
CA LEU A 139 -28.89 1.79 -8.85
C LEU A 139 -28.50 0.74 -7.81
N VAL A 140 -28.43 1.13 -6.53
CA VAL A 140 -28.15 0.19 -5.41
C VAL A 140 -29.23 -0.89 -5.33
N HIS A 141 -30.52 -0.52 -5.39
CA HIS A 141 -31.61 -1.50 -5.40
C HIS A 141 -31.53 -2.46 -6.62
N THR A 142 -31.13 -1.97 -7.79
CA THR A 142 -30.99 -2.81 -8.99
C THR A 142 -29.80 -3.76 -8.89
N LEU A 143 -28.67 -3.31 -8.31
CA LEU A 143 -27.51 -4.16 -7.98
C LEU A 143 -27.91 -5.31 -7.05
N MET A 144 -28.60 -4.99 -5.96
CA MET A 144 -29.09 -5.97 -4.98
C MET A 144 -30.07 -6.98 -5.61
N ALA A 145 -31.09 -6.50 -6.32
CA ALA A 145 -32.04 -7.36 -7.03
C ALA A 145 -31.35 -8.25 -8.08
N CYS A 146 -30.28 -7.78 -8.71
CA CYS A 146 -29.50 -8.59 -9.66
C CYS A 146 -28.74 -9.71 -8.95
N ALA A 147 -28.14 -9.43 -7.79
CA ALA A 147 -27.46 -10.44 -6.99
C ALA A 147 -28.43 -11.51 -6.46
N GLU A 148 -29.63 -11.11 -6.01
CA GLU A 148 -30.71 -12.02 -5.63
C GLU A 148 -31.17 -12.89 -6.81
N ALA A 149 -31.41 -12.29 -7.98
CA ALA A 149 -31.80 -13.02 -9.19
C ALA A 149 -30.73 -14.04 -9.62
N VAL A 150 -29.45 -13.72 -9.46
CA VAL A 150 -28.34 -14.66 -9.68
C VAL A 150 -28.35 -15.80 -8.66
N GLN A 151 -28.54 -15.51 -7.36
CA GLN A 151 -28.61 -16.54 -6.32
C GLN A 151 -29.80 -17.50 -6.50
N GLN A 152 -30.91 -17.01 -7.04
CA GLN A 152 -32.11 -17.79 -7.37
C GLN A 152 -32.02 -18.51 -8.73
N GLU A 153 -30.87 -18.47 -9.41
CA GLU A 153 -30.64 -18.98 -10.77
C GLU A 153 -31.60 -18.40 -11.84
N ASN A 154 -32.25 -17.27 -11.56
CA ASN A 154 -33.15 -16.58 -12.50
C ASN A 154 -32.33 -15.72 -13.49
N LEU A 155 -31.54 -16.40 -14.33
CA LEU A 155 -30.59 -15.76 -15.24
C LEU A 155 -31.26 -14.82 -16.26
N LYS A 156 -32.55 -15.01 -16.58
CA LYS A 156 -33.31 -14.08 -17.44
C LYS A 156 -33.57 -12.74 -16.76
N LEU A 157 -33.93 -12.76 -15.48
CA LEU A 157 -34.10 -11.54 -14.69
C LEU A 157 -32.73 -10.88 -14.43
N ALA A 158 -31.70 -11.67 -14.10
CA ALA A 158 -30.35 -11.17 -13.91
C ALA A 158 -29.78 -10.50 -15.16
N ASP A 159 -29.96 -11.09 -16.36
CA ASP A 159 -29.56 -10.51 -17.65
C ASP A 159 -30.25 -9.16 -17.93
N ALA A 160 -31.54 -9.04 -17.60
CA ALA A 160 -32.27 -7.78 -17.75
C ALA A 160 -31.80 -6.72 -16.72
N LEU A 161 -31.58 -7.12 -15.47
CA LEU A 161 -31.13 -6.22 -14.41
C LEU A 161 -29.70 -5.73 -14.63
N VAL A 162 -28.75 -6.59 -15.01
CA VAL A 162 -27.35 -6.17 -15.26
C VAL A 162 -27.23 -5.17 -16.42
N LYS A 163 -28.08 -5.30 -17.44
CA LYS A 163 -28.21 -4.29 -18.51
C LYS A 163 -28.79 -2.97 -18.01
N HIS A 164 -29.75 -3.01 -17.08
CA HIS A 164 -30.29 -1.80 -16.46
C HIS A 164 -29.27 -1.11 -15.54
N ILE A 165 -28.47 -1.86 -14.78
CA ILE A 165 -27.37 -1.35 -13.95
C ILE A 165 -26.38 -0.54 -14.80
N GLY A 166 -25.99 -1.03 -15.97
CA GLY A 166 -25.10 -0.29 -16.88
C GLY A 166 -25.65 1.08 -17.31
N LEU A 167 -26.96 1.17 -17.58
CA LEU A 167 -27.62 2.45 -17.90
C LEU A 167 -27.67 3.40 -16.70
N LEU A 168 -27.98 2.87 -15.51
CA LEU A 168 -28.05 3.66 -14.28
C LEU A 168 -26.66 4.15 -13.84
N ALA A 169 -25.63 3.30 -13.91
CA ALA A 169 -24.24 3.66 -13.59
C ALA A 169 -23.70 4.76 -14.53
N ALA A 170 -24.03 4.70 -15.83
CA ALA A 170 -23.66 5.74 -16.79
C ALA A 170 -24.22 7.13 -16.42
N SER A 171 -25.37 7.19 -15.73
CA SER A 171 -25.96 8.46 -15.26
C SER A 171 -25.42 8.98 -13.92
N GLN A 172 -24.67 8.17 -13.17
CA GLN A 172 -24.01 8.59 -11.93
C GLN A 172 -22.69 9.31 -12.20
N ALA A 173 -22.09 9.89 -11.17
CA ALA A 173 -20.72 10.41 -11.18
C ALA A 173 -19.88 9.76 -10.07
N GLY A 174 -18.58 10.07 -10.04
CA GLY A 174 -17.68 9.70 -8.95
C GLY A 174 -17.64 8.20 -8.59
N ALA A 175 -17.48 7.92 -7.30
CA ALA A 175 -17.31 6.60 -6.71
C ALA A 175 -18.48 5.69 -7.06
N MET A 176 -19.71 6.23 -7.00
CA MET A 176 -20.91 5.46 -7.29
C MET A 176 -20.92 4.94 -8.73
N ARG A 177 -20.51 5.75 -9.73
CA ARG A 177 -20.34 5.28 -11.12
C ARG A 177 -19.28 4.17 -11.19
N LYS A 178 -18.12 4.38 -10.58
CA LYS A 178 -16.96 3.46 -10.64
C LYS A 178 -17.30 2.09 -10.01
N VAL A 179 -17.74 2.10 -8.75
CA VAL A 179 -18.16 0.90 -8.00
C VAL A 179 -19.23 0.14 -8.77
N ALA A 180 -20.32 0.81 -9.17
CA ALA A 180 -21.40 0.14 -9.89
C ALA A 180 -20.96 -0.46 -11.23
N THR A 181 -19.99 0.17 -11.92
CA THR A 181 -19.42 -0.37 -13.17
C THR A 181 -18.66 -1.68 -12.92
N TYR A 182 -17.77 -1.72 -11.93
CA TYR A 182 -17.03 -2.95 -11.59
C TYR A 182 -17.96 -4.07 -11.07
N PHE A 183 -18.96 -3.75 -10.25
CA PHE A 183 -19.95 -4.73 -9.81
C PHE A 183 -20.85 -5.23 -10.95
N ALA A 184 -21.24 -4.37 -11.90
CA ALA A 184 -21.98 -4.78 -13.09
C ALA A 184 -21.16 -5.72 -13.98
N GLU A 185 -19.88 -5.42 -14.18
CA GLU A 185 -18.96 -6.29 -14.93
C GLU A 185 -18.81 -7.66 -14.25
N ALA A 186 -18.60 -7.68 -12.93
CA ALA A 186 -18.46 -8.92 -12.18
C ALA A 186 -19.75 -9.76 -12.17
N LEU A 187 -20.92 -9.13 -12.05
CA LEU A 187 -22.23 -9.79 -12.21
C LEU A 187 -22.39 -10.35 -13.62
N ALA A 188 -22.07 -9.59 -14.66
CA ALA A 188 -22.14 -10.06 -16.05
C ALA A 188 -21.22 -11.27 -16.28
N ARG A 189 -19.97 -11.22 -15.80
CA ARG A 189 -19.02 -12.35 -15.82
C ARG A 189 -19.62 -13.59 -15.14
N ARG A 190 -20.26 -13.43 -13.98
CA ARG A 190 -20.93 -14.52 -13.27
C ARG A 190 -22.13 -15.10 -14.05
N ILE A 191 -23.01 -14.24 -14.56
CA ILE A 191 -24.22 -14.61 -15.32
C ILE A 191 -23.85 -15.40 -16.58
N TYR A 192 -22.87 -14.92 -17.34
CA TYR A 192 -22.41 -15.56 -18.58
C TYR A 192 -21.36 -16.66 -18.36
N ARG A 193 -20.96 -16.93 -17.10
CA ARG A 193 -19.92 -17.91 -16.73
C ARG A 193 -18.57 -17.65 -17.40
N ILE A 194 -18.23 -16.37 -17.55
CA ILE A 194 -16.94 -15.88 -18.05
C ILE A 194 -16.01 -15.67 -16.86
N TYR A 195 -15.47 -16.77 -16.36
CA TYR A 195 -14.48 -16.74 -15.28
C TYR A 195 -13.15 -16.19 -15.81
N PRO A 196 -12.44 -15.35 -15.02
CA PRO A 196 -11.05 -15.02 -15.32
C PRO A 196 -10.26 -16.32 -15.48
N GLN A 197 -9.52 -16.46 -16.58
CA GLN A 197 -8.48 -17.48 -16.64
C GLN A 197 -7.35 -17.02 -15.72
N ASP A 198 -6.80 -17.91 -14.89
CA ASP A 198 -5.68 -17.63 -13.96
C ASP A 198 -4.37 -17.21 -14.66
N SER A 199 -4.37 -17.06 -15.98
CA SER A 199 -3.26 -16.58 -16.81
C SER A 199 -3.00 -15.06 -16.68
N LEU A 200 -3.30 -14.44 -15.54
CA LEU A 200 -3.00 -13.02 -15.30
C LEU A 200 -1.66 -12.90 -14.58
N ASP A 201 -0.72 -12.28 -15.26
CA ASP A 201 0.66 -12.07 -14.82
C ASP A 201 0.75 -11.50 -13.38
N PRO A 202 1.45 -12.18 -12.45
CA PRO A 202 1.77 -11.63 -11.14
C PRO A 202 2.39 -10.23 -11.21
N SER A 203 3.28 -9.97 -12.18
CA SER A 203 3.96 -8.68 -12.36
C SER A 203 2.98 -7.52 -12.59
N TYR A 204 1.88 -7.79 -13.31
CA TYR A 204 0.82 -6.81 -13.54
C TYR A 204 -0.01 -6.56 -12.27
N THR A 205 -0.18 -7.57 -11.42
CA THR A 205 -0.87 -7.42 -10.14
C THR A 205 -0.02 -6.60 -9.15
N ASP A 206 1.29 -6.84 -9.11
CA ASP A 206 2.25 -6.05 -8.34
C ASP A 206 2.30 -4.58 -8.81
N MET A 207 2.27 -4.34 -10.13
CA MET A 207 2.19 -2.99 -10.71
C MET A 207 0.93 -2.23 -10.25
N LEU A 208 -0.23 -2.87 -10.31
CA LEU A 208 -1.48 -2.27 -9.82
C LEU A 208 -1.43 -2.01 -8.30
N GLN A 209 -0.81 -2.90 -7.52
CA GLN A 209 -0.62 -2.71 -6.09
C GLN A 209 0.38 -1.57 -5.77
N MET A 210 1.39 -1.30 -6.60
CA MET A 210 2.25 -0.10 -6.45
C MET A 210 1.45 1.19 -6.62
N HIS A 211 0.61 1.29 -7.65
CA HIS A 211 -0.22 2.48 -7.84
C HIS A 211 -1.21 2.68 -6.67
N PHE A 212 -1.76 1.59 -6.13
CA PHE A 212 -2.54 1.63 -4.89
C PHE A 212 -1.69 2.07 -3.69
N TYR A 213 -0.44 1.60 -3.57
CA TYR A 213 0.49 2.04 -2.53
C TYR A 213 0.73 3.54 -2.57
N GLU A 214 0.88 4.15 -3.75
CA GLU A 214 1.07 5.59 -3.88
C GLU A 214 -0.20 6.39 -3.56
N THR A 215 -1.34 6.00 -4.14
CA THR A 215 -2.61 6.77 -4.12
C THR A 215 -3.28 6.86 -2.75
N CYS A 216 -2.98 5.97 -1.80
CA CYS A 216 -3.68 5.92 -0.51
C CYS A 216 -2.76 5.51 0.66
N PRO A 217 -3.17 5.69 1.93
CA PRO A 217 -2.34 5.35 3.09
C PRO A 217 -2.44 3.88 3.49
N TYR A 218 -3.31 3.08 2.86
CA TYR A 218 -3.67 1.72 3.28
C TYR A 218 -2.50 0.75 3.44
N LEU A 219 -1.67 0.58 2.40
CA LEU A 219 -0.48 -0.28 2.49
C LEU A 219 0.67 0.38 3.24
N LYS A 220 0.77 1.72 3.22
CA LYS A 220 1.74 2.47 4.03
C LYS A 220 1.50 2.17 5.52
N PHE A 221 0.25 2.23 5.98
CA PHE A 221 -0.18 1.86 7.33
C PHE A 221 0.17 0.41 7.68
N ALA A 222 -0.13 -0.53 6.76
CA ALA A 222 0.22 -1.95 6.94
C ALA A 222 1.72 -2.13 7.21
N HIS A 223 2.57 -1.55 6.35
CA HIS A 223 4.02 -1.63 6.47
C HIS A 223 4.54 -0.98 7.75
N PHE A 224 4.12 0.24 8.09
CA PHE A 224 4.61 0.93 9.29
C PHE A 224 4.20 0.21 10.59
N THR A 225 2.94 -0.20 10.71
CA THR A 225 2.45 -0.88 11.93
C THR A 225 3.07 -2.27 12.11
N ALA A 226 3.27 -3.03 11.03
CA ALA A 226 4.02 -4.29 11.08
C ALA A 226 5.51 -4.07 11.40
N ASN A 227 6.17 -3.11 10.73
CA ASN A 227 7.58 -2.79 10.97
C ASN A 227 7.84 -2.37 12.43
N GLN A 228 6.95 -1.58 13.04
CA GLN A 228 7.09 -1.17 14.43
C GLN A 228 7.01 -2.36 15.39
N ALA A 229 6.11 -3.32 15.15
CA ALA A 229 6.01 -4.55 15.93
C ALA A 229 7.27 -5.43 15.79
N ILE A 230 7.78 -5.58 14.56
CA ILE A 230 9.03 -6.30 14.27
C ILE A 230 10.22 -5.62 14.96
N LEU A 231 10.32 -4.29 14.89
CA LEU A 231 11.38 -3.51 15.53
C LEU A 231 11.38 -3.67 17.06
N GLU A 232 10.21 -3.61 17.69
CA GLU A 232 10.05 -3.83 19.13
C GLU A 232 10.41 -5.27 19.53
N ALA A 233 9.99 -6.28 18.76
CA ALA A 233 10.41 -7.66 18.97
C ALA A 233 11.93 -7.85 18.81
N PHE A 234 12.57 -7.10 17.91
CA PHE A 234 14.01 -7.16 17.64
C PHE A 234 14.88 -6.24 18.51
N ALA A 235 14.31 -5.51 19.47
CA ALA A 235 15.01 -4.48 20.25
C ALA A 235 16.37 -4.91 20.84
N THR A 236 16.52 -6.15 21.30
CA THR A 236 17.74 -6.68 21.94
C THR A 236 18.51 -7.71 21.09
N ALA A 237 18.10 -7.98 19.85
CA ALA A 237 18.70 -9.02 19.02
C ALA A 237 19.87 -8.50 18.19
N ASN A 238 21.03 -9.16 18.24
CA ASN A 238 22.21 -8.78 17.44
C ASN A 238 22.17 -9.32 16.00
N ARG A 239 21.37 -10.36 15.75
CA ARG A 239 21.11 -10.91 14.43
C ARG A 239 19.62 -11.18 14.30
N VAL A 240 19.03 -10.74 13.20
CA VAL A 240 17.58 -10.73 12.98
C VAL A 240 17.25 -11.25 11.59
N HIS A 241 16.15 -11.98 11.46
CA HIS A 241 15.70 -12.55 10.19
C HIS A 241 14.21 -12.27 9.99
N VAL A 242 13.86 -11.57 8.93
CA VAL A 242 12.46 -11.44 8.50
C VAL A 242 12.19 -12.44 7.37
N ILE A 243 11.12 -13.21 7.51
CA ILE A 243 10.54 -14.05 6.46
C ILE A 243 9.27 -13.34 5.99
N ASP A 244 9.32 -12.78 4.80
CA ASP A 244 8.23 -12.03 4.18
C ASP A 244 7.47 -12.92 3.18
N PHE A 245 6.19 -13.11 3.43
CA PHE A 245 5.32 -13.99 2.65
C PHE A 245 4.90 -13.38 1.31
N GLY A 246 5.09 -12.08 1.08
CA GLY A 246 4.73 -11.43 -0.17
C GLY A 246 5.64 -10.25 -0.50
N LEU A 247 6.90 -10.54 -0.87
CA LEU A 247 7.94 -9.52 -1.07
C LEU A 247 7.55 -8.48 -2.12
N LYS A 248 7.01 -8.93 -3.26
CA LYS A 248 6.61 -8.10 -4.40
C LYS A 248 7.76 -7.17 -4.78
N GLN A 249 7.59 -5.85 -4.60
CA GLN A 249 8.59 -4.82 -4.92
C GLN A 249 9.48 -4.40 -3.72
N GLY A 250 9.27 -4.99 -2.53
CA GLY A 250 10.09 -4.79 -1.34
C GLY A 250 9.87 -3.48 -0.58
N MET A 251 8.81 -2.73 -0.89
CA MET A 251 8.55 -1.36 -0.38
C MET A 251 8.47 -1.24 1.16
N GLN A 252 8.18 -2.32 1.88
CA GLN A 252 8.15 -2.35 3.35
C GLN A 252 9.55 -2.19 3.98
N TRP A 253 10.58 -2.74 3.32
CA TRP A 253 11.87 -3.05 3.98
C TRP A 253 12.86 -1.88 4.12
N PRO A 254 12.91 -0.86 3.23
CA PRO A 254 13.75 0.32 3.43
C PRO A 254 13.52 1.01 4.77
N ALA A 255 12.25 1.22 5.15
CA ALA A 255 11.89 1.90 6.40
C ALA A 255 12.30 1.09 7.64
N LEU A 256 12.11 -0.24 7.63
CA LEU A 256 12.58 -1.10 8.72
C LEU A 256 14.11 -1.07 8.81
N MET A 257 14.81 -1.14 7.69
CA MET A 257 16.27 -1.16 7.65
C MET A 257 16.88 0.14 8.19
N GLN A 258 16.28 1.29 7.88
CA GLN A 258 16.62 2.59 8.47
C GLN A 258 16.37 2.60 10.00
N ALA A 259 15.23 2.09 10.45
CA ALA A 259 14.92 2.01 11.88
C ALA A 259 15.88 1.06 12.65
N LEU A 260 16.31 -0.03 12.02
CA LEU A 260 17.33 -0.94 12.56
C LEU A 260 18.71 -0.27 12.62
N ALA A 261 19.08 0.54 11.62
CA ALA A 261 20.34 1.29 11.61
C ALA A 261 20.41 2.34 12.73
N LEU A 262 19.30 3.00 13.05
CA LEU A 262 19.19 4.01 14.10
C LEU A 262 18.93 3.44 15.51
N ARG A 263 18.87 2.11 15.67
CA ARG A 263 18.54 1.46 16.93
C ARG A 263 19.64 1.69 18.00
N PRO A 264 19.29 1.94 19.28
CA PRO A 264 20.25 1.93 20.38
C PRO A 264 21.08 0.64 20.42
N GLY A 265 22.40 0.76 20.57
CA GLY A 265 23.35 -0.36 20.47
C GLY A 265 23.83 -0.67 19.04
N GLY A 266 23.27 -0.01 18.02
CA GLY A 266 23.69 -0.12 16.63
C GLY A 266 22.89 -1.15 15.80
N PRO A 267 23.15 -1.18 14.48
CA PRO A 267 22.49 -2.10 13.56
C PRO A 267 22.77 -3.57 13.92
N PRO A 268 21.76 -4.44 13.92
CA PRO A 268 21.98 -5.88 13.90
C PRO A 268 22.40 -6.35 12.50
N ALA A 269 22.94 -7.56 12.41
CA ALA A 269 22.96 -8.27 11.13
C ALA A 269 21.52 -8.63 10.73
N PHE A 270 21.07 -8.17 9.56
CA PHE A 270 19.70 -8.31 9.07
C PHE A 270 19.64 -9.28 7.89
N ARG A 271 18.94 -10.40 8.08
CA ARG A 271 18.56 -11.32 7.00
C ARG A 271 17.12 -11.05 6.56
N LEU A 272 16.88 -11.00 5.26
CA LEU A 272 15.55 -10.97 4.67
C LEU A 272 15.36 -12.18 3.73
N THR A 273 14.33 -12.98 3.98
CA THR A 273 13.85 -13.97 3.02
C THR A 273 12.52 -13.50 2.46
N GLY A 274 12.49 -13.18 1.18
CA GLY A 274 11.28 -12.73 0.50
C GLY A 274 10.71 -13.82 -0.39
N ILE A 275 9.44 -14.16 -0.17
CA ILE A 275 8.71 -15.13 -0.97
C ILE A 275 7.90 -14.41 -2.06
N GLY A 276 7.79 -15.04 -3.23
CA GLY A 276 6.92 -14.58 -4.31
C GLY A 276 6.61 -15.66 -5.35
N PRO A 277 5.64 -15.41 -6.24
CA PRO A 277 5.28 -16.33 -7.32
C PRO A 277 6.35 -16.36 -8.42
N PRO A 278 6.41 -17.45 -9.22
CA PRO A 278 7.25 -17.49 -10.42
C PRO A 278 6.82 -16.42 -11.41
N GLN A 279 7.78 -15.72 -12.02
CA GLN A 279 7.52 -14.73 -13.05
C GLN A 279 7.27 -15.42 -14.41
N PRO A 280 6.28 -14.97 -15.23
CA PRO A 280 5.97 -15.62 -16.51
C PRO A 280 7.11 -15.58 -17.54
N ASP A 281 8.01 -14.60 -17.43
CA ASP A 281 9.21 -14.46 -18.27
C ASP A 281 10.43 -15.26 -17.74
N ASN A 282 10.26 -15.99 -16.62
CA ASN A 282 11.31 -16.68 -15.86
C ASN A 282 12.45 -15.77 -15.34
N THR A 283 12.20 -14.46 -15.18
CA THR A 283 13.15 -13.57 -14.51
C THR A 283 13.15 -13.76 -12.98
N ASP A 284 14.31 -13.53 -12.36
CA ASP A 284 14.41 -13.48 -10.91
C ASP A 284 14.15 -12.06 -10.40
N ALA A 285 12.87 -11.68 -10.37
CA ALA A 285 12.44 -10.38 -9.85
C ALA A 285 12.79 -10.20 -8.36
N LEU A 286 12.72 -11.28 -7.57
CA LEU A 286 13.08 -11.27 -6.14
C LEU A 286 14.56 -10.89 -5.95
N GLN A 287 15.47 -11.44 -6.75
CA GLN A 287 16.89 -11.11 -6.69
C GLN A 287 17.18 -9.64 -7.06
N GLN A 288 16.41 -9.04 -7.98
CA GLN A 288 16.53 -7.63 -8.31
C GLN A 288 16.13 -6.72 -7.14
N VAL A 289 15.04 -7.04 -6.44
CA VAL A 289 14.64 -6.36 -5.19
C VAL A 289 15.71 -6.53 -4.13
N GLY A 290 16.23 -7.75 -3.95
CA GLY A 290 17.33 -8.06 -3.04
C GLY A 290 18.60 -7.23 -3.28
N TRP A 291 18.97 -6.98 -4.54
CA TRP A 291 20.11 -6.12 -4.89
C TRP A 291 19.87 -4.65 -4.52
N LYS A 292 18.68 -4.10 -4.79
CA LYS A 292 18.33 -2.72 -4.40
C LYS A 292 18.38 -2.54 -2.88
N LEU A 293 17.85 -3.52 -2.13
CA LEU A 293 17.90 -3.53 -0.66
C LEU A 293 19.34 -3.67 -0.13
N ALA A 294 20.19 -4.47 -0.78
CA ALA A 294 21.59 -4.59 -0.39
C ALA A 294 22.41 -3.29 -0.61
N GLN A 295 22.13 -2.56 -1.70
CA GLN A 295 22.74 -1.25 -1.95
C GLN A 295 22.34 -0.21 -0.89
N LEU A 296 21.07 -0.21 -0.48
CA LEU A 296 20.60 0.60 0.64
C LEU A 296 21.32 0.21 1.94
N ALA A 297 21.38 -1.08 2.25
CA ALA A 297 22.02 -1.60 3.47
C ALA A 297 23.50 -1.18 3.59
N GLU A 298 24.25 -1.29 2.48
CA GLU A 298 25.65 -0.83 2.40
C GLU A 298 25.76 0.68 2.65
N THR A 299 24.84 1.47 2.09
CA THR A 299 24.80 2.93 2.25
C THR A 299 24.55 3.36 3.70
N ILE A 300 23.78 2.59 4.47
CA ILE A 300 23.43 2.91 5.87
C ILE A 300 24.15 2.01 6.91
N GLY A 301 25.16 1.25 6.50
CA GLY A 301 26.03 0.48 7.41
C GLY A 301 25.39 -0.74 8.07
N VAL A 302 24.37 -1.35 7.44
CA VAL A 302 23.70 -2.57 7.93
C VAL A 302 24.33 -3.81 7.27
N GLU A 303 24.79 -4.78 8.07
CA GLU A 303 25.18 -6.10 7.56
C GLU A 303 23.91 -6.82 7.05
N PHE A 304 23.81 -7.05 5.74
CA PHE A 304 22.58 -7.54 5.11
C PHE A 304 22.77 -8.84 4.32
N GLU A 305 21.82 -9.75 4.48
CA GLU A 305 21.73 -11.03 3.77
C GLU A 305 20.33 -11.17 3.14
N PHE A 306 20.26 -11.42 1.82
CA PHE A 306 18.98 -11.61 1.13
C PHE A 306 18.84 -13.02 0.54
N ARG A 307 17.63 -13.57 0.60
CA ARG A 307 17.24 -14.82 -0.07
C ARG A 307 15.86 -14.65 -0.72
N GLY A 308 15.80 -14.74 -2.04
CA GLY A 308 14.51 -14.90 -2.75
C GLY A 308 14.05 -16.36 -2.66
N PHE A 309 12.75 -16.59 -2.49
CA PHE A 309 12.16 -17.92 -2.58
C PHE A 309 10.94 -17.92 -3.49
N VAL A 310 10.97 -18.72 -4.55
CA VAL A 310 9.88 -18.81 -5.53
C VAL A 310 8.92 -19.94 -5.13
N ALA A 311 7.64 -19.63 -4.96
CA ALA A 311 6.60 -20.61 -4.62
C ALA A 311 5.25 -20.24 -5.26
N ASN A 312 4.51 -21.24 -5.75
CA ASN A 312 3.15 -21.04 -6.27
C ASN A 312 2.13 -20.76 -5.15
N SER A 313 2.37 -21.29 -3.95
CA SER A 313 1.57 -21.05 -2.75
C SER A 313 2.46 -21.11 -1.51
N LEU A 314 2.16 -20.29 -0.50
CA LEU A 314 2.78 -20.38 0.82
C LEU A 314 2.60 -21.75 1.46
N ALA A 315 1.48 -22.43 1.15
CA ALA A 315 1.21 -23.78 1.63
C ALA A 315 2.04 -24.86 0.91
N ASP A 316 2.89 -24.50 -0.05
CA ASP A 316 3.87 -25.40 -0.66
C ASP A 316 5.27 -25.26 -0.02
N LEU A 317 5.43 -24.35 0.95
CA LEU A 317 6.68 -24.13 1.71
C LEU A 317 6.81 -25.10 2.89
N GLU A 318 7.99 -25.70 3.02
CA GLU A 318 8.41 -26.42 4.23
C GLU A 318 9.50 -25.60 4.97
N PRO A 319 9.46 -25.47 6.32
CA PRO A 319 10.36 -24.61 7.09
C PRO A 319 11.85 -24.86 6.85
N GLU A 320 12.23 -26.11 6.57
CA GLU A 320 13.61 -26.53 6.31
C GLU A 320 14.20 -25.87 5.06
N MET A 321 13.36 -25.51 4.08
CA MET A 321 13.77 -24.83 2.85
C MET A 321 14.26 -23.39 3.07
N LEU A 322 13.92 -22.80 4.21
CA LEU A 322 14.24 -21.40 4.55
C LEU A 322 15.57 -21.25 5.31
N GLU A 323 16.24 -22.37 5.66
CA GLU A 323 17.53 -22.39 6.37
C GLU A 323 17.53 -21.46 7.60
N ILE A 324 16.50 -21.60 8.43
CA ILE A 324 16.32 -20.82 9.65
C ILE A 324 17.42 -21.21 10.66
N ARG A 325 18.10 -20.20 11.20
CA ARG A 325 19.16 -20.40 12.20
C ARG A 325 18.52 -20.64 13.58
N PRO A 326 19.18 -21.35 14.51
CA PRO A 326 18.63 -21.59 15.84
C PRO A 326 18.28 -20.28 16.58
N PRO A 327 17.22 -20.25 17.42
CA PRO A 327 16.77 -19.03 18.12
C PRO A 327 17.83 -18.37 19.01
N GLU A 328 18.84 -19.12 19.44
CA GLU A 328 19.99 -18.64 20.21
C GLU A 328 20.98 -17.81 19.37
N VAL A 329 20.88 -17.90 18.04
CA VAL A 329 21.77 -17.28 17.05
C VAL A 329 21.08 -16.16 16.26
N GLU A 330 19.78 -16.25 16.04
CA GLU A 330 19.02 -15.33 15.20
C GLU A 330 17.57 -15.21 15.65
N ALA A 331 17.08 -13.97 15.84
CA ALA A 331 15.67 -13.73 16.14
C ALA A 331 14.87 -13.67 14.83
N VAL A 332 13.88 -14.54 14.67
CA VAL A 332 13.04 -14.62 13.46
C VAL A 332 11.74 -13.83 13.65
N ALA A 333 11.33 -13.09 12.63
CA ALA A 333 9.98 -12.57 12.47
C ALA A 333 9.38 -13.10 11.16
N VAL A 334 8.08 -13.42 11.18
CA VAL A 334 7.32 -13.71 9.95
C VAL A 334 6.38 -12.55 9.68
N ASN A 335 6.32 -12.09 8.43
CA ASN A 335 5.48 -10.98 7.99
C ASN A 335 4.54 -11.43 6.88
N SER A 336 3.25 -11.10 7.01
CA SER A 336 2.23 -11.37 6.01
C SER A 336 1.31 -10.16 5.84
N VAL A 337 1.29 -9.58 4.64
CA VAL A 337 0.44 -8.43 4.28
C VAL A 337 -0.39 -8.80 3.05
N PHE A 338 -1.69 -9.05 3.28
CA PHE A 338 -2.67 -9.45 2.26
C PHE A 338 -2.36 -10.79 1.55
N GLU A 339 -1.87 -11.79 2.30
CA GLU A 339 -1.52 -13.10 1.73
C GLU A 339 -2.29 -14.28 2.36
N LEU A 340 -2.75 -14.20 3.62
CA LEU A 340 -3.35 -15.35 4.30
C LEU A 340 -4.77 -15.64 3.80
N HIS A 341 -5.56 -14.61 3.48
CA HIS A 341 -6.92 -14.80 2.95
C HIS A 341 -6.93 -15.65 1.67
N ARG A 342 -5.88 -15.56 0.84
CA ARG A 342 -5.73 -16.31 -0.42
C ARG A 342 -5.71 -17.82 -0.19
N LEU A 343 -5.15 -18.25 0.94
CA LEU A 343 -5.03 -19.66 1.34
C LEU A 343 -6.39 -20.29 1.66
N LEU A 344 -7.42 -19.51 1.97
CA LEU A 344 -8.77 -19.98 2.26
C LEU A 344 -9.49 -20.54 1.01
N ALA A 345 -8.93 -20.36 -0.19
CA ALA A 345 -9.42 -20.97 -1.42
C ALA A 345 -9.13 -22.49 -1.48
N ARG A 346 -8.08 -22.96 -0.79
CA ARG A 346 -7.65 -24.37 -0.75
C ARG A 346 -7.89 -24.93 0.65
N THR A 347 -8.77 -25.93 0.79
CA THR A 347 -9.04 -26.59 2.08
C THR A 347 -7.75 -27.08 2.74
N GLY A 348 -7.52 -26.72 4.00
CA GLY A 348 -6.29 -27.07 4.74
C GLY A 348 -5.09 -26.15 4.45
N GLY A 349 -5.22 -25.18 3.53
CA GLY A 349 -4.12 -24.30 3.12
C GLY A 349 -3.62 -23.40 4.24
N ILE A 350 -4.53 -22.73 4.94
CA ILE A 350 -4.18 -21.86 6.08
C ILE A 350 -3.67 -22.68 7.27
N GLU A 351 -4.29 -23.83 7.56
CA GLU A 351 -3.88 -24.71 8.65
C GLU A 351 -2.46 -25.27 8.44
N LYS A 352 -2.09 -25.60 7.19
CA LYS A 352 -0.71 -25.97 6.86
C LYS A 352 0.25 -24.81 7.07
N VAL A 353 -0.04 -23.61 6.54
CA VAL A 353 0.86 -22.44 6.67
C VAL A 353 1.06 -22.04 8.12
N LEU A 354 -0.01 -21.98 8.93
CA LEU A 354 0.11 -21.71 10.37
C LEU A 354 0.91 -22.79 11.09
N SER A 355 0.87 -24.05 10.62
CA SER A 355 1.72 -25.13 11.14
C SER A 355 3.19 -24.97 10.74
N SER A 356 3.47 -24.58 9.49
CA SER A 356 4.84 -24.24 9.04
C SER A 356 5.40 -23.07 9.86
N ILE A 357 4.65 -21.99 10.06
CA ILE A 357 5.06 -20.85 10.90
C ILE A 357 5.41 -21.31 12.32
N LYS A 358 4.62 -22.21 12.93
CA LYS A 358 4.96 -22.73 14.27
C LYS A 358 6.31 -23.46 14.29
N ALA A 359 6.61 -24.24 13.27
CA ALA A 359 7.88 -24.93 13.13
C ALA A 359 9.06 -23.97 12.89
N MET A 360 8.83 -22.79 12.28
CA MET A 360 9.82 -21.71 12.17
C MET A 360 10.18 -21.06 13.53
N LYS A 361 9.35 -21.25 14.57
CA LYS A 361 9.51 -20.68 15.92
C LYS A 361 9.80 -19.16 15.94
N PRO A 362 9.00 -18.33 15.25
CA PRO A 362 9.24 -16.89 15.21
C PRO A 362 9.07 -16.25 16.59
N LYS A 363 9.87 -15.22 16.84
CA LYS A 363 9.71 -14.32 17.98
C LYS A 363 8.45 -13.46 17.85
N ILE A 364 8.08 -13.12 16.62
CA ILE A 364 6.84 -12.42 16.28
C ILE A 364 6.34 -12.81 14.89
N LEU A 365 5.03 -12.89 14.74
CA LEU A 365 4.33 -12.95 13.46
C LEU A 365 3.46 -11.70 13.33
N THR A 366 3.68 -10.91 12.28
CA THR A 366 2.81 -9.79 11.90
C THR A 366 1.87 -10.22 10.78
N VAL A 367 0.56 -9.96 10.97
CA VAL A 367 -0.50 -10.26 10.00
C VAL A 367 -1.29 -8.99 9.76
N VAL A 368 -1.32 -8.55 8.50
CA VAL A 368 -2.17 -7.46 8.04
C VAL A 368 -3.12 -7.97 6.95
N GLU A 369 -4.42 -7.86 7.21
CA GLU A 369 -5.49 -8.41 6.37
C GLU A 369 -6.62 -7.39 6.19
N GLN A 370 -7.41 -7.54 5.13
CA GLN A 370 -8.59 -6.73 4.83
C GLN A 370 -9.72 -7.01 5.83
N GLU A 371 -10.28 -5.97 6.43
CA GLU A 371 -11.38 -6.07 7.40
C GLU A 371 -12.74 -6.14 6.68
N ALA A 372 -13.08 -7.33 6.18
CA ALA A 372 -14.34 -7.61 5.50
C ALA A 372 -14.73 -9.08 5.60
N ASN A 373 -16.04 -9.40 5.58
CA ASN A 373 -16.52 -10.79 5.55
C ASN A 373 -16.88 -11.25 4.13
N HIS A 374 -15.88 -11.35 3.25
CA HIS A 374 -16.06 -11.84 1.88
C HIS A 374 -16.02 -13.38 1.77
N ASN A 375 -15.77 -14.12 2.85
CA ASN A 375 -15.69 -15.59 2.80
C ASN A 375 -17.00 -16.34 3.16
N GLY A 376 -18.06 -15.64 3.58
CA GLY A 376 -19.35 -16.25 3.96
C GLY A 376 -19.99 -17.16 2.88
N PRO A 377 -20.83 -18.15 3.24
CA PRO A 377 -21.32 -19.17 2.29
C PRO A 377 -22.40 -18.65 1.32
N VAL A 378 -23.25 -17.72 1.75
CA VAL A 378 -24.35 -17.15 0.95
C VAL A 378 -23.81 -16.08 -0.02
N PHE A 379 -24.24 -16.11 -1.29
CA PHE A 379 -23.72 -15.20 -2.31
C PHE A 379 -24.21 -13.75 -2.12
N VAL A 380 -25.49 -13.55 -1.81
CA VAL A 380 -26.05 -12.20 -1.59
C VAL A 380 -25.40 -11.52 -0.39
N ASP A 381 -25.17 -12.24 0.71
CA ASP A 381 -24.48 -11.70 1.91
C ASP A 381 -23.06 -11.22 1.55
N ARG A 382 -22.28 -12.03 0.81
CA ARG A 382 -20.96 -11.64 0.30
C ARG A 382 -21.03 -10.42 -0.62
N PHE A 383 -22.00 -10.40 -1.53
CA PHE A 383 -22.18 -9.31 -2.49
C PHE A 383 -22.50 -7.99 -1.79
N THR A 384 -23.37 -8.03 -0.78
CA THR A 384 -23.77 -6.87 0.03
C THR A 384 -22.59 -6.32 0.81
N GLU A 385 -21.86 -7.20 1.51
CA GLU A 385 -20.69 -6.81 2.29
C GLU A 385 -19.57 -6.25 1.40
N ALA A 386 -19.32 -6.87 0.25
CA ALA A 386 -18.38 -6.34 -0.75
C ALA A 386 -18.84 -4.99 -1.29
N LEU A 387 -20.13 -4.80 -1.60
CA LEU A 387 -20.63 -3.52 -2.09
C LEU A 387 -20.39 -2.40 -1.08
N HIS A 388 -20.61 -2.64 0.22
CA HIS A 388 -20.29 -1.67 1.26
C HIS A 388 -18.78 -1.45 1.42
N TYR A 389 -17.97 -2.52 1.47
CA TYR A 389 -16.52 -2.44 1.63
C TYR A 389 -15.85 -1.64 0.51
N TYR A 390 -16.11 -2.02 -0.74
CA TYR A 390 -15.52 -1.32 -1.88
C TYR A 390 -16.14 0.06 -2.10
N SER A 391 -17.39 0.32 -1.71
CA SER A 391 -17.92 1.69 -1.74
C SER A 391 -17.08 2.62 -0.86
N SER A 392 -16.76 2.23 0.38
CA SER A 392 -15.90 3.04 1.25
C SER A 392 -14.46 3.19 0.74
N LEU A 393 -13.90 2.16 0.09
CA LEU A 393 -12.59 2.28 -0.55
C LEU A 393 -12.59 3.27 -1.72
N PHE A 394 -13.56 3.18 -2.63
CA PHE A 394 -13.66 4.10 -3.77
C PHE A 394 -13.97 5.54 -3.31
N ASP A 395 -14.80 5.71 -2.29
CA ASP A 395 -15.08 7.01 -1.65
C ASP A 395 -13.78 7.64 -1.10
N SER A 396 -12.96 6.85 -0.38
CA SER A 396 -11.64 7.28 0.13
C SER A 396 -10.60 7.63 -0.94
N LEU A 397 -10.82 7.21 -2.19
CA LEU A 397 -9.99 7.56 -3.35
C LEU A 397 -10.45 8.84 -4.06
N GLU A 398 -11.66 9.34 -3.80
CA GLU A 398 -12.16 10.57 -4.45
C GLU A 398 -11.77 11.84 -3.69
N GLY A 399 -11.52 11.72 -2.38
CA GLY A 399 -11.03 12.81 -1.53
C GLY A 399 -9.67 13.40 -1.94
N THR A 400 -8.99 12.83 -2.94
CA THR A 400 -7.68 13.33 -3.42
C THR A 400 -7.79 14.53 -4.39
N GLY A 401 -8.99 14.93 -4.83
CA GLY A 401 -9.27 16.24 -5.44
C GLY A 401 -8.66 16.59 -6.82
N VAL A 402 -7.66 15.87 -7.32
CA VAL A 402 -6.95 16.22 -8.56
C VAL A 402 -7.75 15.82 -9.81
N ALA A 403 -8.10 16.82 -10.63
CA ALA A 403 -8.59 16.64 -12.00
C ALA A 403 -7.55 17.14 -13.01
N PRO A 404 -7.23 16.39 -14.10
CA PRO A 404 -7.74 15.06 -14.46
C PRO A 404 -7.24 13.96 -13.49
N PRO A 405 -7.94 12.81 -13.42
CA PRO A 405 -7.51 11.70 -12.57
C PRO A 405 -6.11 11.22 -12.94
N SER A 406 -5.25 11.03 -11.93
CA SER A 406 -3.88 10.56 -12.13
C SER A 406 -3.84 9.11 -12.66
N GLN A 407 -2.71 8.73 -13.27
CA GLN A 407 -2.49 7.34 -13.66
C GLN A 407 -2.57 6.41 -12.43
N ASP A 408 -2.05 6.85 -11.29
CA ASP A 408 -2.06 6.09 -10.05
C ASP A 408 -3.49 5.83 -9.54
N LEU A 409 -4.37 6.84 -9.63
CA LEU A 409 -5.78 6.70 -9.27
C LEU A 409 -6.49 5.68 -10.17
N VAL A 410 -6.33 5.78 -11.50
CA VAL A 410 -6.96 4.84 -12.45
C VAL A 410 -6.47 3.40 -12.23
N MET A 411 -5.18 3.21 -11.97
CA MET A 411 -4.61 1.89 -11.70
C MET A 411 -5.03 1.36 -10.31
N SER A 412 -5.22 2.22 -9.32
CA SER A 412 -5.78 1.88 -8.00
C SER A 412 -7.24 1.44 -8.10
N GLU A 413 -8.05 2.13 -8.91
CA GLU A 413 -9.43 1.71 -9.19
C GLU A 413 -9.49 0.35 -9.87
N LEU A 414 -8.56 0.07 -10.80
CA LEU A 414 -8.45 -1.23 -11.47
C LEU A 414 -7.94 -2.35 -10.53
N TYR A 415 -7.04 -2.03 -9.60
CA TYR A 415 -6.62 -2.94 -8.52
C TYR A 415 -7.83 -3.43 -7.72
N LEU A 416 -8.66 -2.50 -7.23
CA LEU A 416 -9.89 -2.81 -6.51
C LEU A 416 -10.94 -3.51 -7.39
N GLY A 417 -11.09 -3.07 -8.64
CA GLY A 417 -11.99 -3.68 -9.63
C GLY A 417 -11.70 -5.16 -9.90
N ARG A 418 -10.41 -5.55 -9.91
CA ARG A 418 -9.99 -6.96 -10.01
C ARG A 418 -10.38 -7.76 -8.76
N GLN A 419 -10.29 -7.19 -7.57
CA GLN A 419 -10.73 -7.86 -6.35
C GLN A 419 -12.26 -8.03 -6.32
N ILE A 420 -13.03 -6.99 -6.68
CA ILE A 420 -14.50 -7.06 -6.86
C ILE A 420 -14.87 -8.20 -7.83
N CYS A 421 -14.20 -8.27 -8.97
CA CYS A 421 -14.41 -9.35 -9.94
C CYS A 421 -14.15 -10.74 -9.34
N ASN A 422 -13.10 -10.93 -8.53
CA ASN A 422 -12.84 -12.22 -7.92
C ASN A 422 -13.87 -12.58 -6.83
N VAL A 423 -14.21 -11.64 -5.93
CA VAL A 423 -15.21 -11.84 -4.85
C VAL A 423 -16.57 -12.22 -5.41
N VAL A 424 -17.00 -11.53 -6.48
CA VAL A 424 -18.35 -11.66 -7.05
C VAL A 424 -18.41 -12.74 -8.13
N ALA A 425 -17.50 -12.78 -9.10
CA ALA A 425 -17.64 -13.64 -10.28
C ALA A 425 -17.14 -15.08 -10.08
N CYS A 426 -16.08 -15.29 -9.29
CA CYS A 426 -15.50 -16.61 -9.08
C CYS A 426 -16.26 -17.45 -8.03
N GLU A 427 -15.97 -18.74 -7.99
CA GLU A 427 -16.31 -19.66 -6.90
C GLU A 427 -15.20 -20.71 -6.73
N GLY A 428 -15.34 -21.63 -5.77
CA GLY A 428 -14.39 -22.74 -5.62
C GLY A 428 -12.96 -22.26 -5.30
N MET A 429 -11.97 -22.85 -5.97
CA MET A 429 -10.55 -22.49 -5.79
C MET A 429 -10.19 -21.18 -6.50
N ASP A 430 -10.89 -20.85 -7.60
CA ASP A 430 -10.68 -19.65 -8.42
C ASP A 430 -11.04 -18.36 -7.65
N ARG A 431 -11.84 -18.48 -6.59
CA ARG A 431 -12.17 -17.38 -5.66
C ARG A 431 -11.12 -17.32 -4.55
N VAL A 432 -10.16 -16.40 -4.69
CA VAL A 432 -9.00 -16.22 -3.79
C VAL A 432 -9.15 -15.01 -2.86
N GLU A 433 -9.93 -13.98 -3.23
CA GLU A 433 -10.18 -12.78 -2.40
C GLU A 433 -11.19 -13.09 -1.27
N ARG A 434 -10.81 -14.02 -0.39
CA ARG A 434 -11.66 -14.57 0.68
C ARG A 434 -11.42 -13.87 2.01
N HIS A 435 -11.58 -12.55 2.04
CA HIS A 435 -11.37 -11.75 3.24
C HIS A 435 -12.25 -12.25 4.40
N GLU A 436 -11.69 -12.21 5.60
CA GLU A 436 -12.32 -12.52 6.87
C GLU A 436 -11.99 -11.44 7.89
N THR A 437 -12.89 -11.17 8.83
CA THR A 437 -12.73 -10.14 9.87
C THR A 437 -11.59 -10.46 10.85
N LEU A 438 -11.06 -9.46 11.52
CA LEU A 438 -10.07 -9.58 12.59
C LEU A 438 -10.52 -10.56 13.68
N THR A 439 -11.82 -10.66 13.95
CA THR A 439 -12.37 -11.63 14.92
C THR A 439 -12.25 -13.08 14.42
N GLN A 440 -12.46 -13.32 13.12
CA GLN A 440 -12.24 -14.63 12.50
C GLN A 440 -10.75 -14.98 12.47
N TRP A 441 -9.89 -14.03 12.09
CA TRP A 441 -8.43 -14.21 12.13
C TRP A 441 -7.93 -14.52 13.54
N ARG A 442 -8.34 -13.74 14.55
CA ARG A 442 -8.03 -13.99 15.97
C ARG A 442 -8.39 -15.43 16.38
N THR A 443 -9.60 -15.88 16.03
CA THR A 443 -10.07 -17.24 16.28
C THR A 443 -9.14 -18.29 15.63
N ARG A 444 -8.71 -18.09 14.37
CA ARG A 444 -7.79 -19.02 13.66
C ARG A 444 -6.41 -19.05 14.29
N MET A 445 -5.88 -17.90 14.71
CA MET A 445 -4.57 -17.77 15.32
C MET A 445 -4.53 -18.44 16.69
N GLU A 446 -5.51 -18.16 17.54
CA GLU A 446 -5.65 -18.77 18.87
C GLU A 446 -5.85 -20.29 18.77
N ALA A 447 -6.77 -20.76 17.92
CA ALA A 447 -6.98 -22.20 17.67
C ALA A 447 -5.73 -22.90 17.10
N SER A 448 -4.85 -22.14 16.45
CA SER A 448 -3.57 -22.65 15.94
C SER A 448 -2.46 -22.67 16.98
N GLY A 449 -2.65 -22.10 18.18
CA GLY A 449 -1.63 -22.06 19.24
C GLY A 449 -0.77 -20.79 19.26
N PHE A 450 -1.27 -19.68 18.70
CA PHE A 450 -0.67 -18.36 18.84
C PHE A 450 -1.38 -17.56 19.94
N SER A 451 -0.64 -16.66 20.59
CA SER A 451 -1.18 -15.65 21.52
C SER A 451 -1.01 -14.25 20.94
N PRO A 452 -1.99 -13.35 21.11
CA PRO A 452 -1.89 -11.98 20.61
C PRO A 452 -0.78 -11.19 21.32
N VAL A 453 -0.16 -10.28 20.58
CA VAL A 453 0.83 -9.31 21.05
C VAL A 453 0.25 -7.91 20.79
N HIS A 454 0.21 -7.07 21.81
CA HIS A 454 -0.31 -5.71 21.67
C HIS A 454 0.65 -4.84 20.82
N LEU A 455 0.13 -4.25 19.75
CA LEU A 455 0.78 -3.20 19.00
C LEU A 455 0.90 -1.95 19.88
N GLY A 456 2.14 -1.61 20.27
CA GLY A 456 2.40 -0.57 21.26
C GLY A 456 2.01 0.83 20.81
N SER A 457 1.95 1.77 21.76
CA SER A 457 1.57 3.18 21.49
C SER A 457 2.44 3.89 20.43
N ASN A 458 3.63 3.37 20.14
CA ASN A 458 4.49 3.86 19.05
C ASN A 458 3.89 3.58 17.68
N ALA A 459 3.33 2.37 17.47
CA ALA A 459 2.69 1.99 16.21
C ALA A 459 1.43 2.83 15.97
N TYR A 460 0.63 3.06 17.02
CA TYR A 460 -0.51 3.97 16.96
C TYR A 460 -0.10 5.40 16.58
N LYS A 461 0.94 5.97 17.22
CA LYS A 461 1.44 7.32 16.91
C LYS A 461 1.97 7.46 15.48
N GLN A 462 2.75 6.49 15.00
CA GLN A 462 3.24 6.48 13.62
C GLN A 462 2.09 6.38 12.61
N ALA A 463 1.11 5.52 12.87
CA ALA A 463 -0.09 5.41 12.04
C ALA A 463 -0.89 6.72 12.02
N SER A 464 -1.15 7.34 13.17
CA SER A 464 -1.84 8.64 13.23
C SER A 464 -1.09 9.75 12.49
N MET A 465 0.24 9.80 12.62
CA MET A 465 1.09 10.78 11.94
C MET A 465 1.08 10.59 10.41
N LEU A 466 1.11 9.35 9.93
CA LEU A 466 0.97 9.03 8.50
C LEU A 466 -0.34 9.58 7.92
N LEU A 467 -1.47 9.39 8.62
CA LEU A 467 -2.77 9.87 8.13
C LEU A 467 -2.86 11.39 8.12
N ALA A 468 -2.36 12.05 9.17
CA ALA A 468 -2.30 13.50 9.26
C ALA A 468 -1.52 14.12 8.07
N LEU A 469 -0.43 13.47 7.64
CA LEU A 469 0.36 13.89 6.49
C LEU A 469 -0.31 13.60 5.14
N PHE A 470 -1.16 12.58 5.03
CA PHE A 470 -1.68 12.12 3.73
C PHE A 470 -2.80 13.00 3.17
N ALA A 471 -3.66 13.56 4.04
CA ALA A 471 -4.80 14.40 3.64
C ALA A 471 -5.29 15.30 4.80
N GLY A 472 -4.39 15.79 5.67
CA GLY A 472 -4.78 16.46 6.93
C GLY A 472 -5.47 15.53 7.94
N GLY A 473 -5.54 14.22 7.65
CA GLY A 473 -6.29 13.24 8.41
C GLY A 473 -7.79 13.21 8.15
N ASP A 474 -8.31 13.95 7.16
CA ASP A 474 -9.76 13.92 6.88
C ASP A 474 -10.20 12.55 6.32
N GLY A 475 -11.38 12.12 6.76
CA GLY A 475 -11.98 10.81 6.52
C GLY A 475 -11.23 9.60 7.09
N TYR A 476 -9.90 9.54 7.04
CA TYR A 476 -9.13 8.38 7.52
C TYR A 476 -9.03 8.32 9.04
N ARG A 477 -9.21 7.12 9.64
CA ARG A 477 -9.14 6.92 11.09
C ARG A 477 -8.34 5.68 11.48
N VAL A 478 -7.46 5.83 12.48
CA VAL A 478 -6.87 4.68 13.22
C VAL A 478 -7.76 4.34 14.42
N GLU A 479 -8.01 3.05 14.64
CA GLU A 479 -8.65 2.52 15.84
C GLU A 479 -7.79 1.43 16.48
N GLU A 480 -7.79 1.35 17.82
CA GLU A 480 -7.21 0.24 18.58
C GLU A 480 -8.31 -0.79 18.88
N ASN A 481 -8.00 -2.08 18.69
CA ASN A 481 -8.94 -3.17 18.92
C ASN A 481 -8.24 -4.38 19.57
N ASN A 482 -8.26 -4.43 20.91
CA ASN A 482 -7.72 -5.54 21.70
C ASN A 482 -6.25 -5.87 21.31
N GLY A 483 -5.40 -4.86 21.33
CA GLY A 483 -3.99 -4.94 20.96
C GLY A 483 -3.71 -4.89 19.45
N CYS A 484 -4.73 -4.88 18.60
CA CYS A 484 -4.60 -4.73 17.15
C CYS A 484 -4.84 -3.27 16.74
N LEU A 485 -4.40 -2.88 15.55
CA LEU A 485 -4.64 -1.55 14.98
C LEU A 485 -5.40 -1.68 13.68
N MET A 486 -6.47 -0.90 13.54
CA MET A 486 -7.29 -0.88 12.33
C MET A 486 -7.19 0.48 11.65
N LEU A 487 -7.10 0.48 10.32
CA LEU A 487 -7.29 1.66 9.49
C LEU A 487 -8.66 1.58 8.84
N GLY A 488 -9.45 2.64 8.99
CA GLY A 488 -10.77 2.78 8.39
C GLY A 488 -10.94 4.10 7.64
N TRP A 489 -12.03 4.15 6.86
CA TRP A 489 -12.57 5.36 6.25
C TRP A 489 -13.89 5.71 6.93
N HIS A 490 -13.99 6.95 7.43
CA HIS A 490 -14.97 7.42 8.39
C HIS A 490 -15.17 6.43 9.57
N THR A 491 -16.32 5.76 9.61
CA THR A 491 -16.70 4.81 10.66
C THR A 491 -16.49 3.35 10.26
N ARG A 492 -16.02 3.05 9.05
CA ARG A 492 -15.82 1.69 8.55
C ARG A 492 -14.33 1.29 8.62
N PRO A 493 -13.94 0.34 9.47
CA PRO A 493 -12.64 -0.33 9.37
C PRO A 493 -12.49 -1.01 8.00
N LEU A 494 -11.29 -0.96 7.42
CA LEU A 494 -10.99 -1.52 6.11
C LEU A 494 -9.77 -2.46 6.12
N ILE A 495 -8.81 -2.23 7.02
CA ILE A 495 -7.60 -3.06 7.19
C ILE A 495 -7.32 -3.21 8.68
N ALA A 496 -6.92 -4.42 9.09
CA ALA A 496 -6.48 -4.69 10.45
C ALA A 496 -5.05 -5.25 10.47
N THR A 497 -4.16 -4.59 11.22
CA THR A 497 -2.83 -5.08 11.61
C THR A 497 -2.92 -5.76 12.97
N SER A 498 -2.38 -6.97 13.07
CA SER A 498 -2.28 -7.76 14.30
C SER A 498 -0.87 -8.36 14.45
N ALA A 499 -0.47 -8.63 15.69
CA ALA A 499 0.81 -9.26 16.01
C ALA A 499 0.59 -10.46 16.94
N TRP A 500 1.44 -11.48 16.77
CA TRP A 500 1.27 -12.79 17.38
C TRP A 500 2.62 -13.38 17.82
N GLN A 501 2.60 -14.18 18.88
CA GLN A 501 3.71 -15.03 19.30
C GLN A 501 3.21 -16.46 19.51
N LEU A 502 4.13 -17.43 19.60
CA LEU A 502 3.76 -18.78 20.03
C LEU A 502 3.23 -18.75 21.46
N ALA A 503 2.10 -19.41 21.72
CA ALA A 503 1.60 -19.56 23.08
C ALA A 503 2.62 -20.35 23.91
N THR A 504 3.01 -19.82 25.07
CA THR A 504 3.82 -20.56 26.03
C THR A 504 2.98 -21.69 26.61
N THR A 505 3.33 -22.94 26.29
CA THR A 505 2.79 -24.10 27.00
C THR A 505 3.28 -24.03 28.44
N GLU A 506 2.41 -23.59 29.35
CA GLU A 506 2.65 -23.77 30.79
C GLU A 506 2.80 -25.27 31.05
N SER A 507 3.99 -25.67 31.48
CA SER A 507 4.25 -27.04 31.90
C SER A 507 3.65 -27.23 33.29
N GLY A 508 2.41 -27.70 33.33
CA GLY A 508 1.67 -28.10 34.54
C GLY A 508 2.16 -29.41 35.14
#